data_AF-A0A072PPW4-F1
#
_entry.id   AF-A0A072PPW4-F1
#
_cell.length_a   1.000
_cell.length_b   1.000
_cell.length_c   1.000
_cell.angle_alpha   90.00
_cell.angle_beta   90.00
_cell.angle_gamma   90.00
#
_symmetry.space_group_name_H-M   'P 1'
#
loop_
_entity.id
_entity.type
_entity.pdbx_description
1 polymer ?
#
loop_
_entity_poly.entity_id
_entity_poly.type
_entity_poly.pdbx_seq_one_letter_code
_entity_poly.pdbx_strand_id
1 'polypeptide(L)'
;MKWGVVLAGASDFLRPAEKLSLTQNLALMATGSIWTRWCFIIKPQNMLLAAVNFCLFLVGTTQVSRILLYQQSIKGTEGAIKSLEQEVVGAAKDVEKKVEQKLKV
;
A
#
# COMPACT_ATOMS: atom_id res chain seq x y z
N MET A 1 22.76 25.92 5.75
CA MET A 1 21.91 24.73 5.98
C MET A 1 21.83 23.87 4.72
N LYS A 2 22.92 23.22 4.30
CA LYS A 2 23.04 22.61 2.96
C LYS A 2 22.64 21.12 2.89
N TRP A 3 22.50 20.46 4.05
CA TRP A 3 22.36 19.00 4.16
C TRP A 3 21.07 18.50 4.83
N GLY A 4 20.29 19.38 5.48
CA GLY A 4 19.09 18.99 6.23
C GLY A 4 17.97 18.40 5.35
N VAL A 5 17.85 18.88 4.11
CA VAL A 5 16.84 18.38 3.14
C VAL A 5 17.16 16.93 2.72
N VAL A 6 18.44 16.59 2.59
CA VAL A 6 18.90 15.26 2.18
C VAL A 6 18.62 14.23 3.27
N LEU A 7 18.86 14.58 4.54
CA LEU A 7 18.57 13.73 5.69
C LEU A 7 17.06 13.56 5.95
N ALA A 8 16.26 14.60 5.71
CA ALA A 8 14.81 14.53 5.86
C ALA A 8 14.17 13.56 4.84
N GLY A 9 14.63 13.56 3.58
CA GLY A 9 14.16 12.61 2.58
C GLY A 9 14.57 11.16 2.85
N ALA A 10 15.78 10.94 3.37
CA ALA A 10 16.27 9.60 3.70
C ALA A 10 15.48 8.95 4.87
N SER A 11 15.00 9.75 5.81
CA SER A 11 14.26 9.28 6.98
C SER A 11 12.85 8.74 6.64
N ASP A 12 12.28 9.15 5.51
CA ASP A 12 10.92 8.78 5.11
C ASP A 12 10.82 7.33 4.57
N PHE A 13 11.95 6.76 4.10
CA PHE A 13 12.01 5.39 3.62
C PHE A 13 11.95 4.32 4.72
N LEU A 14 12.20 4.70 5.98
CA LEU A 14 12.19 3.79 7.13
C LEU A 14 10.80 3.51 7.68
N ARG A 15 9.74 4.19 7.18
CA ARG A 15 8.39 4.04 7.71
C ARG A 15 7.67 2.82 7.08
N PRO A 16 7.26 1.82 7.90
CA PRO A 16 6.65 0.58 7.41
C PRO A 16 5.26 0.81 6.79
N ALA A 17 5.00 0.14 5.66
CA ALA A 17 3.82 0.36 4.81
C ALA A 17 2.51 -0.22 5.36
N GLU A 18 2.55 -1.09 6.38
CA GLU A 18 1.37 -1.78 6.92
C GLU A 18 0.41 -0.89 7.74
N LYS A 19 0.80 0.34 8.08
CA LYS A 19 -0.05 1.30 8.82
C LYS A 19 -0.50 2.49 7.97
N LEU A 20 -0.22 2.48 6.66
CA LEU A 20 -0.44 3.64 5.80
C LEU A 20 -1.86 3.67 5.21
N SER A 21 -2.64 4.69 5.59
CA SER A 21 -3.91 5.00 4.93
C SER A 21 -3.66 5.43 3.49
N LEU A 22 -4.13 4.64 2.51
CA LEU A 22 -3.97 4.88 1.08
C LEU A 22 -4.45 6.29 0.69
N THR A 23 -5.58 6.71 1.27
CA THR A 23 -6.18 8.02 1.03
C THR A 23 -5.31 9.17 1.53
N GLN A 24 -4.61 9.01 2.67
CA GLN A 24 -3.69 10.03 3.17
C GLN A 24 -2.43 10.14 2.31
N ASN A 25 -1.91 9.03 1.80
CA ASN A 25 -0.72 9.05 0.93
C ASN A 25 -1.03 9.59 -0.46
N LEU A 26 -2.23 9.32 -0.98
CA LEU A 26 -2.73 9.98 -2.18
C LEU A 26 -2.90 11.49 -1.96
N ALA A 27 -3.45 11.90 -0.80
CA ALA A 27 -3.56 13.32 -0.46
C ALA A 27 -2.19 14.00 -0.36
N LEU A 28 -1.20 13.35 0.28
CA LEU A 28 0.19 13.84 0.37
C LEU A 28 0.88 13.92 -0.99
N MET A 29 0.66 12.93 -1.86
CA MET A 29 1.16 12.94 -3.24
C MET A 29 0.52 14.09 -4.05
N ALA A 30 -0.81 14.27 -3.92
CA ALA A 30 -1.53 15.33 -4.61
C ALA A 30 -1.08 16.73 -4.15
N THR A 31 -0.92 16.94 -2.84
CA THR A 31 -0.44 18.23 -2.32
C THR A 31 1.01 18.48 -2.74
N GLY A 32 1.89 17.48 -2.66
CA GLY A 32 3.29 17.59 -3.12
C GLY A 32 3.39 17.99 -4.60
N SER A 33 2.60 17.38 -5.49
CA SER A 33 2.62 17.71 -6.92
C SER A 33 2.08 19.11 -7.24
N ILE A 34 0.97 19.52 -6.61
CA ILE A 34 0.38 20.85 -6.79
C ILE A 34 1.36 21.93 -6.31
N TRP A 35 1.91 21.78 -5.11
CA TRP A 35 2.85 22.75 -4.54
C TRP A 35 4.17 22.80 -5.31
N THR A 36 4.65 21.67 -5.84
CA THR A 36 5.82 21.65 -6.72
C THR A 36 5.59 22.54 -7.95
N ARG A 37 4.42 22.42 -8.61
CA ARG A 37 4.07 23.28 -9.76
C ARG A 37 3.99 24.76 -9.40
N TRP A 38 3.39 25.09 -8.26
CA TRP A 38 3.27 26.48 -7.78
C TRP A 38 4.63 27.12 -7.46
N CYS A 39 5.59 26.36 -6.94
CA CYS A 39 6.94 26.86 -6.64
C CYS A 39 7.73 27.28 -7.89
N PHE A 40 7.41 26.73 -9.08
CA PHE A 40 8.01 27.13 -10.35
C PHE A 40 7.32 28.34 -11.00
N ILE A 41 6.03 28.54 -10.72
CA ILE A 41 5.20 29.64 -11.24
C ILE A 41 5.49 30.97 -10.51
N ILE A 42 5.70 30.94 -9.19
CA ILE A 42 5.96 32.14 -8.40
C ILE A 42 7.39 32.63 -8.64
N LYS A 43 7.56 33.92 -8.99
CA LYS A 43 8.86 34.60 -9.07
C LYS A 43 9.06 35.53 -7.87
N PRO A 44 10.24 35.53 -7.22
CA PRO A 44 11.42 34.70 -7.50
C PRO A 44 11.23 33.22 -7.10
N GLN A 45 11.85 32.30 -7.84
CA GLN A 45 11.66 30.85 -7.68
C GLN A 45 12.34 30.32 -6.41
N ASN A 46 11.60 29.66 -5.53
CA ASN A 46 12.13 29.08 -4.30
C ASN A 46 12.43 27.57 -4.46
N MET A 47 13.59 27.27 -5.04
CA MET A 47 14.02 25.90 -5.42
C MET A 47 14.05 24.91 -4.24
N LEU A 48 14.24 25.39 -3.00
CA LEU A 48 14.28 24.54 -1.80
C LEU A 48 12.87 24.06 -1.42
N LEU A 49 11.85 24.93 -1.50
CA LEU A 49 10.45 24.53 -1.32
C LEU A 49 9.98 23.57 -2.41
N ALA A 50 10.43 23.79 -3.65
CA ALA A 50 10.15 22.92 -4.77
C ALA A 50 10.74 21.52 -4.55
N ALA A 51 11.99 21.43 -4.09
CA ALA A 51 12.65 20.17 -3.79
C ALA A 51 11.93 19.38 -2.68
N VAL A 52 11.51 20.05 -1.60
CA VAL A 52 10.78 19.39 -0.49
C VAL A 52 9.42 18.87 -0.94
N ASN A 53 8.63 19.67 -1.67
CA ASN A 53 7.32 19.24 -2.18
C ASN A 53 7.43 18.14 -3.25
N PHE A 54 8.51 18.15 -4.03
CA PHE A 54 8.81 17.10 -4.99
C PHE A 54 9.23 15.80 -4.29
N CYS A 55 10.03 15.87 -3.22
CA CYS A 55 10.32 14.72 -2.37
C CYS A 55 9.04 14.14 -1.75
N LEU A 56 8.11 14.97 -1.27
CA LEU A 56 6.81 14.51 -0.75
C LEU A 56 6.00 13.78 -1.83
N PHE A 57 6.00 14.29 -3.07
CA PHE A 57 5.37 13.61 -4.20
C PHE A 57 6.02 12.24 -4.47
N LEU A 58 7.34 12.16 -4.51
CA LEU A 58 8.07 10.89 -4.73
C LEU A 58 7.79 9.88 -3.62
N VAL A 59 7.84 10.31 -2.36
CA VAL A 59 7.58 9.40 -1.24
C VAL A 59 6.12 8.94 -1.25
N GLY A 60 5.16 9.85 -1.42
CA GLY A 60 3.74 9.49 -1.58
C GLY A 60 3.51 8.50 -2.72
N THR A 61 4.19 8.68 -3.85
CA THR A 61 4.13 7.74 -4.99
C THR A 61 4.67 6.36 -4.62
N THR A 62 5.86 6.28 -4.02
CA THR A 62 6.44 4.98 -3.62
C THR A 62 5.57 4.23 -2.61
N GLN A 63 4.95 4.97 -1.68
CA GLN A 63 4.06 4.43 -0.67
C GLN A 63 2.74 3.94 -1.29
N VAL A 64 2.13 4.71 -2.19
CA VAL A 64 0.94 4.27 -2.94
C VAL A 64 1.25 3.03 -3.80
N SER A 65 2.36 3.01 -4.52
CA SER A 65 2.78 1.84 -5.32
C SER A 65 2.94 0.58 -4.47
N ARG A 66 3.56 0.69 -3.29
CA ARG A 66 3.69 -0.43 -2.34
C ARG A 66 2.33 -0.92 -1.83
N ILE A 67 1.42 -0.01 -1.51
CA ILE A 67 0.07 -0.38 -1.04
C ILE A 67 -0.72 -1.07 -2.15
N LEU A 68 -0.62 -0.60 -3.40
CA LEU A 68 -1.30 -1.22 -4.54
C LEU A 68 -0.81 -2.66 -4.78
N LEU A 69 0.51 -2.89 -4.71
CA LEU A 69 1.09 -4.23 -4.80
C LEU A 69 0.63 -5.12 -3.62
N TYR A 70 0.56 -4.57 -2.40
CA TYR A 70 0.05 -5.29 -1.23
C TYR A 70 -1.44 -5.64 -1.36
N GLN A 71 -2.27 -4.75 -1.88
CA GLN A 71 -3.69 -5.06 -2.14
C GLN A 71 -3.86 -6.15 -3.20
N GLN A 72 -2.99 -6.18 -4.21
CA GLN A 72 -2.97 -7.27 -5.19
C GLN A 72 -2.55 -8.61 -4.56
N SER A 73 -1.52 -8.60 -3.70
CA SER A 73 -1.09 -9.83 -3.00
C SER A 73 -2.12 -10.33 -1.98
N ILE A 74 -2.79 -9.42 -1.27
CA ILE A 74 -3.91 -9.75 -0.37
C ILE A 74 -5.04 -10.42 -1.14
N LYS A 75 -5.46 -9.87 -2.29
CA LYS A 75 -6.51 -10.51 -3.12
C LYS A 75 -6.12 -11.92 -3.58
N GLY A 76 -4.85 -12.14 -3.94
CA GLY A 76 -4.34 -13.48 -4.27
C GLY A 76 -4.35 -14.43 -3.06
N THR A 77 -3.98 -13.91 -1.88
CA THR A 77 -3.94 -14.67 -0.63
C THR A 77 -5.34 -14.98 -0.10
N GLU A 78 -6.27 -14.03 -0.15
CA GLU A 78 -7.69 -14.25 0.16
C GLU A 78 -8.34 -15.26 -0.78
N GLY A 79 -7.96 -15.25 -2.07
CA GLY A 79 -8.38 -16.28 -3.03
C GLY A 79 -7.84 -17.67 -2.69
N ALA A 80 -6.58 -17.75 -2.28
CA ALA A 80 -5.96 -19.00 -1.82
C ALA A 80 -6.59 -19.53 -0.51
N ILE A 81 -6.91 -18.64 0.43
CA ILE A 81 -7.57 -19.00 1.69
C ILE A 81 -9.00 -19.50 1.42
N LYS A 82 -9.76 -18.83 0.54
CA LYS A 82 -11.12 -19.25 0.16
C LYS A 82 -11.14 -20.62 -0.54
N SER A 83 -10.14 -20.90 -1.38
CA SER A 83 -10.01 -22.21 -2.05
C SER A 83 -9.64 -23.32 -1.06
N LEU A 84 -8.72 -23.05 -0.13
CA LEU A 84 -8.41 -23.98 0.97
C LEU A 84 -9.63 -24.25 1.88
N GLU A 85 -10.42 -23.23 2.23
CA GLU A 85 -11.67 -23.42 2.98
C GLU A 85 -12.66 -24.31 2.21
N GLN A 86 -12.81 -24.10 0.90
CA GLN A 86 -13.70 -24.93 0.08
C GLN A 86 -13.24 -26.38 -0.03
N GLU A 87 -11.94 -26.65 -0.15
CA GLU A 87 -11.41 -28.01 -0.16
C GLU A 87 -11.61 -28.72 1.18
N VAL A 88 -11.36 -28.04 2.30
CA VAL A 88 -11.56 -28.59 3.65
C VAL A 88 -13.05 -28.87 3.91
N VAL A 89 -13.94 -27.93 3.57
CA VAL A 89 -15.40 -28.13 3.71
C VAL A 89 -15.90 -29.25 2.79
N GLY A 90 -15.34 -29.36 1.58
CA GLY A 90 -15.65 -30.45 0.65
C GLY A 90 -15.25 -31.82 1.21
N ALA A 91 -14.01 -31.93 1.71
CA ALA A 91 -13.51 -33.15 2.34
C ALA A 91 -14.32 -33.54 3.58
N ALA A 92 -14.69 -32.57 4.43
CA ALA A 92 -15.51 -32.82 5.62
C ALA A 92 -16.89 -33.38 5.25
N LYS A 93 -17.55 -32.81 4.24
CA LYS A 93 -18.86 -33.30 3.74
C LYS A 93 -18.79 -34.69 3.13
N ASP A 94 -17.68 -35.05 2.46
CA ASP A 94 -17.50 -36.41 1.91
C ASP A 94 -17.32 -37.44 3.03
N VAL A 95 -16.55 -37.09 4.07
CA VAL A 95 -16.36 -37.93 5.25
C VAL A 95 -17.67 -38.12 6.01
N GLU A 96 -18.43 -37.05 6.24
CA GLU A 96 -19.74 -37.09 6.91
C GLU A 96 -20.71 -38.03 6.18
N LYS A 97 -20.82 -37.91 4.85
CA LYS A 97 -21.67 -38.80 4.03
C LYS A 97 -21.24 -40.27 4.11
N LYS A 98 -19.93 -40.55 4.09
CA LYS A 98 -19.42 -41.93 4.24
C LYS A 98 -19.73 -42.51 5.62
N VAL A 99 -19.64 -41.69 6.68
CA VAL A 99 -19.96 -42.12 8.05
C VAL A 99 -21.45 -42.42 8.17
N GLU A 100 -22.35 -41.56 7.66
CA GLU A 100 -23.79 -41.81 7.65
C GLU A 100 -24.18 -43.07 6.87
N GLN A 101 -23.53 -43.31 5.72
CA GLN A 101 -23.76 -44.55 4.95
C GLN A 101 -23.36 -45.80 5.72
N LYS A 102 -22.27 -45.75 6.49
CA LYS A 102 -21.82 -46.89 7.30
C LYS A 102 -22.63 -47.10 8.56
N LEU A 103 -23.30 -46.08 9.08
CA LEU A 103 -24.17 -46.16 10.27
C LEU A 103 -25.60 -46.63 9.95
N LYS A 104 -26.01 -46.63 8.68
CA LYS A 104 -27.33 -47.09 8.22
C LYS A 104 -27.32 -48.56 7.72
N VAL A 105 -26.23 -49.29 7.94
CA VAL A 105 -26.09 -50.75 7.70
C VAL A 105 -25.97 -51.44 9.04
#